data_AF-N6UU80-F1
#
_entry.id   AF-N6UU80-F1
#
_cell.length_a   1.000
_cell.length_b   1.000
_cell.length_c   1.000
_cell.angle_alpha   90.00
_cell.angle_beta   90.00
_cell.angle_gamma   90.00
#
_symmetry.space_group_name_H-M   'P 1'
#
loop_
_entity.id
_entity.type
_entity.pdbx_description
1 polymer ?
#
loop_
_entity_poly.entity_id
_entity_poly.type
_entity_poly.pdbx_seq_one_letter_code
_entity_poly.pdbx_strand_id
1 'polypeptide(L)'
;MIFSSTISWIVRREGWYKTASLNTELYEKVFHSLPSDSVETFADIKKNNETKPLWVEEFSRAEKMLESIQGHLVLLPLNFLSKENLTPAAASVEGMLPTSLWT
;
A
#
# COMPACT_ATOMS: atom_id res chain seq x y z
N MET A 1 18.03 -2.21 -36.94
CA MET A 1 17.79 -2.04 -35.49
C MET A 1 16.70 -1.00 -35.30
N ILE A 2 15.45 -1.42 -35.13
CA ILE A 2 14.36 -0.53 -34.70
C ILE A 2 13.69 -1.27 -33.56
N PHE A 3 14.06 -0.92 -32.32
CA PHE A 3 13.41 -1.47 -31.14
C PHE A 3 12.00 -0.89 -31.04
N SER A 4 11.02 -1.75 -31.31
CA SER A 4 9.62 -1.78 -30.86
C SER A 4 9.25 -0.75 -29.77
N SER A 5 8.87 0.46 -30.19
CA SER A 5 8.48 1.55 -29.27
C SER A 5 6.99 1.58 -28.93
N THR A 6 6.14 0.83 -29.64
CA THR A 6 4.68 0.80 -29.44
C THR A 6 4.20 -0.36 -28.57
N ILE A 7 4.83 -1.55 -28.65
CA ILE A 7 4.52 -2.70 -27.78
C ILE A 7 4.89 -2.38 -26.32
N SER A 8 5.92 -1.57 -26.13
CA SER A 8 6.49 -1.28 -24.82
C SER A 8 5.61 -0.39 -23.93
N TRP A 9 4.74 0.47 -24.49
CA TRP A 9 3.87 1.35 -23.70
C TRP A 9 2.59 0.65 -23.27
N ILE A 10 1.93 -0.09 -24.16
CA ILE A 10 0.72 -0.86 -23.82
C ILE A 10 1.05 -1.96 -22.79
N VAL A 11 2.15 -2.69 -22.99
CA VAL A 11 2.60 -3.72 -22.04
C VAL A 11 3.02 -3.10 -20.70
N ARG A 12 3.72 -1.95 -20.70
CA ARG A 12 4.09 -1.25 -19.45
C ARG A 12 2.93 -0.57 -18.74
N ARG A 13 1.94 -0.07 -19.46
CA ARG A 13 0.89 0.74 -18.82
C ARG A 13 -0.28 -0.12 -18.39
N GLU A 14 -0.67 -1.10 -19.19
CA GLU A 14 -1.79 -1.95 -18.86
C GLU A 14 -1.40 -3.20 -18.09
N GLY A 15 -0.27 -3.84 -18.41
CA GLY A 15 0.15 -5.05 -17.71
C GLY A 15 0.60 -4.76 -16.28
N TRP A 16 1.64 -3.93 -16.14
CA TRP A 16 2.22 -3.55 -14.84
C TRP A 16 1.19 -2.93 -13.90
N TYR A 17 0.39 -1.97 -14.38
CA TYR A 17 -0.59 -1.31 -13.51
C TYR A 17 -1.69 -2.27 -13.07
N LYS A 18 -2.21 -3.12 -13.97
CA LYS A 18 -3.23 -4.13 -13.60
C LYS A 18 -2.66 -5.12 -12.58
N THR A 19 -1.44 -5.62 -12.78
CA THR A 19 -0.78 -6.51 -11.81
C THR A 19 -0.55 -5.81 -10.48
N ALA A 20 -0.03 -4.58 -10.47
CA ALA A 20 0.17 -3.79 -9.26
C ALA A 20 -1.13 -3.58 -8.50
N SER A 21 -2.18 -3.18 -9.20
CA SER A 21 -3.51 -2.91 -8.63
C SER A 21 -4.12 -4.17 -8.04
N LEU A 22 -4.07 -5.29 -8.76
CA LEU A 22 -4.60 -6.57 -8.28
C LEU A 22 -3.84 -7.06 -7.05
N ASN A 23 -2.50 -7.01 -7.10
CA ASN A 23 -1.68 -7.41 -5.96
C ASN A 23 -1.97 -6.52 -4.75
N THR A 24 -2.07 -5.20 -4.91
CA THR A 24 -2.45 -4.26 -3.83
C THR A 24 -3.79 -4.66 -3.22
N GLU A 25 -4.84 -4.88 -4.03
CA GLU A 25 -6.16 -5.27 -3.52
C GLU A 25 -6.10 -6.60 -2.75
N LEU A 26 -5.36 -7.58 -3.26
CA LEU A 26 -5.23 -8.90 -2.61
C LEU A 26 -4.46 -8.80 -1.30
N TYR A 27 -3.35 -8.06 -1.25
CA TYR A 27 -2.60 -7.86 -0.01
C TYR A 27 -3.43 -7.14 1.04
N GLU A 28 -4.12 -6.06 0.66
CA GLU A 28 -4.99 -5.32 1.57
C GLU A 28 -6.12 -6.20 2.10
N LYS A 29 -6.81 -6.95 1.23
CA LYS A 29 -7.94 -7.78 1.64
C LYS A 29 -7.54 -9.00 2.47
N VAL A 30 -6.38 -9.60 2.17
CA VAL A 30 -5.92 -10.78 2.91
C VAL A 30 -5.34 -10.38 4.26
N PHE A 31 -4.51 -9.33 4.31
CA PHE A 31 -3.68 -9.02 5.47
C PHE A 31 -4.04 -7.74 6.21
N HIS A 32 -4.90 -6.88 5.67
CA HIS A 32 -5.14 -5.51 6.18
C HIS A 32 -3.83 -4.71 6.32
N SER A 33 -2.90 -4.94 5.38
CA SER A 33 -1.54 -4.38 5.41
C SER A 33 -1.51 -2.86 5.32
N LEU A 34 -0.58 -2.23 6.03
CA LEU A 34 -0.29 -0.80 5.93
C LEU A 34 1.09 -0.59 5.28
N PRO A 35 1.29 0.51 4.54
CA PRO A 35 0.36 1.60 4.27
C PRO A 35 -0.78 1.22 3.29
N SER A 36 -1.93 1.88 3.36
CA SER A 36 -3.10 1.66 2.48
C SER A 36 -3.85 2.97 2.21
N ASP A 37 -4.37 3.14 1.00
CA ASP A 37 -5.20 4.30 0.63
C ASP A 37 -6.58 4.28 1.31
N SER A 38 -7.00 3.15 1.89
CA SER A 38 -8.22 3.06 2.69
C SER A 38 -8.08 3.68 4.09
N VAL A 39 -6.86 4.02 4.50
CA VAL A 39 -6.50 4.49 5.84
C VAL A 39 -5.94 5.91 5.77
N GLU A 40 -6.82 6.90 5.90
CA GLU A 40 -6.47 8.31 5.73
C GLU A 40 -6.17 9.02 7.06
N THR A 41 -6.49 8.41 8.22
CA THR A 41 -6.29 8.98 9.56
C THR A 41 -5.68 7.99 10.57
N PHE A 42 -5.17 8.50 11.70
CA PHE A 42 -4.71 7.65 12.81
C PHE A 42 -5.86 6.86 13.46
N ALA A 43 -7.10 7.38 13.39
CA ALA A 43 -8.28 6.66 13.83
C ALA A 43 -8.58 5.46 12.92
N ASP A 44 -8.41 5.61 11.61
CA ASP A 44 -8.57 4.52 10.65
C ASP A 44 -7.55 3.40 10.87
N ILE A 45 -6.31 3.73 11.28
CA ILE A 45 -5.31 2.71 11.67
C ILE A 45 -5.83 1.86 12.83
N LYS A 46 -6.40 2.48 13.86
CA LYS A 46 -6.95 1.75 15.01
C LYS A 46 -8.06 0.80 14.57
N LYS A 47 -9.01 1.32 13.78
CA LYS A 47 -10.13 0.52 13.24
C LYS A 47 -9.66 -0.63 12.35
N ASN A 48 -8.64 -0.40 11.53
CA ASN A 48 -8.03 -1.42 10.68
C ASN A 48 -7.43 -2.56 11.53
N ASN A 49 -6.76 -2.22 12.64
CA ASN A 49 -6.15 -3.19 13.56
C ASN A 49 -7.16 -3.92 14.46
N GLU A 50 -8.33 -3.33 14.73
CA GLU A 50 -9.41 -3.99 15.48
C GLU A 50 -10.07 -5.12 14.68
N THR A 51 -10.08 -5.01 13.36
CA THR A 51 -10.69 -6.01 12.48
C THR A 51 -9.68 -7.13 12.20
N LYS A 52 -10.08 -8.38 12.44
CA LYS A 52 -9.23 -9.53 12.13
C LYS A 52 -9.01 -9.64 10.61
N PRO A 53 -7.77 -9.87 10.15
CA PRO A 53 -7.51 -10.04 8.73
C PRO A 53 -8.00 -11.41 8.24
N LEU A 54 -8.30 -11.51 6.94
CA LEU A 54 -8.89 -12.70 6.33
C LEU A 54 -8.05 -13.96 6.54
N TRP A 55 -6.72 -13.87 6.55
CA TRP A 55 -5.86 -15.04 6.77
C TRP A 55 -5.99 -15.64 8.18
N VAL A 56 -6.44 -14.86 9.16
CA VAL A 56 -6.70 -15.32 10.54
C VAL A 56 -8.07 -16.00 10.62
N GLU A 57 -9.07 -15.46 9.93
CA GLU A 57 -10.45 -15.97 10.00
C GLU A 57 -10.72 -17.13 9.05
N GLU A 58 -10.21 -17.05 7.81
CA GLU A 58 -10.47 -17.99 6.72
C GLU A 58 -9.18 -18.35 5.96
N PHE A 59 -8.25 -19.05 6.61
CA PHE A 59 -6.93 -19.37 6.04
C PHE A 59 -6.99 -19.99 4.63
N SER A 60 -7.83 -21.01 4.40
CA SER A 60 -7.93 -21.66 3.09
C SER A 60 -8.48 -20.74 1.99
N ARG A 61 -9.30 -19.75 2.35
CA ARG A 61 -9.78 -18.74 1.41
C ARG A 61 -8.68 -17.73 1.08
N ALA A 62 -7.94 -17.30 2.10
CA ALA A 62 -6.78 -16.44 1.93
C ALA A 62 -5.73 -17.09 1.01
N GLU A 63 -5.39 -18.37 1.22
CA GLU A 63 -4.43 -19.11 0.39
C GLU A 63 -4.82 -19.09 -1.10
N LYS A 64 -6.07 -19.44 -1.42
CA LYS A 64 -6.58 -19.38 -2.80
C LYS A 64 -6.52 -17.99 -3.42
N MET A 65 -6.75 -16.95 -2.63
CA MET A 65 -6.63 -15.56 -3.11
C MET A 65 -5.17 -15.20 -3.41
N LEU A 66 -4.22 -15.66 -2.58
CA LEU A 66 -2.79 -15.42 -2.77
C LEU A 66 -2.21 -16.15 -3.98
N GLU A 67 -2.78 -17.28 -4.40
CA GLU A 67 -2.40 -17.97 -5.65
C GLU A 67 -2.58 -17.09 -6.91
N SER A 68 -3.44 -16.06 -6.84
CA SER A 68 -3.67 -15.12 -7.94
C SER A 68 -2.63 -14.00 -8.03
N ILE A 69 -1.76 -13.86 -7.02
CA ILE A 69 -0.72 -12.83 -6.99
C ILE A 69 0.38 -13.17 -7.99
N GLN A 70 0.79 -12.18 -8.77
CA GLN A 70 1.89 -12.31 -9.74
C GLN A 70 3.01 -11.33 -9.42
N GLY A 71 4.19 -11.86 -9.08
CA GLY A 71 5.34 -11.06 -8.64
C GLY A 71 5.10 -10.36 -7.31
N HIS A 72 5.80 -9.25 -7.08
CA HIS A 72 5.76 -8.49 -5.82
C HIS A 72 5.41 -7.01 -6.01
N LEU A 73 4.99 -6.67 -7.22
CA LEU A 73 4.64 -5.30 -7.53
C LEU A 73 3.32 -4.91 -6.85
N VAL A 74 3.30 -3.77 -6.19
CA VAL A 74 2.10 -3.14 -5.61
C VAL A 74 2.10 -1.65 -5.95
N LEU A 75 0.91 -1.03 -5.94
CA LEU A 75 0.77 0.42 -6.00
C LEU A 75 1.24 1.04 -4.68
N LEU A 76 1.96 2.16 -4.78
CA LEU A 76 2.31 2.98 -3.63
C LEU A 76 1.06 3.75 -3.19
N PRO A 77 0.57 3.58 -1.95
CA PRO A 77 -0.57 4.34 -1.45
C PRO A 77 -0.15 5.80 -1.22
N LEU A 78 -0.83 6.72 -1.89
CA LEU A 78 -0.56 8.17 -1.82
C LEU A 78 -1.50 8.89 -0.85
N ASN A 79 -2.62 8.26 -0.48
CA ASN A 79 -3.64 8.82 0.40
C ASN A 79 -3.49 8.35 1.85
N PHE A 80 -2.54 7.43 2.12
CA PHE A 80 -2.26 6.95 3.46
C PHE A 80 -1.90 8.10 4.41
N LEU A 81 -2.68 8.24 5.50
CA LEU A 81 -2.57 9.31 6.49
C LEU A 81 -2.61 10.74 5.91
N SER A 82 -3.19 10.92 4.73
CA SER A 82 -3.26 12.22 4.05
C SER A 82 -4.07 13.28 4.79
N LYS A 83 -4.92 12.87 5.74
CA LYS A 83 -5.73 13.77 6.59
C LYS A 83 -5.09 14.09 7.94
N GLU A 84 -3.87 13.63 8.19
CA GLU A 84 -3.14 13.85 9.44
C GLU A 84 -1.94 14.76 9.25
N ASN A 85 -1.55 15.46 10.32
CA ASN A 85 -0.27 16.15 10.32
C ASN A 85 0.84 15.17 10.74
N LEU A 86 1.68 14.78 9.78
CA LEU A 86 2.78 13.83 9.99
C LEU A 86 4.05 14.49 10.55
N THR A 87 4.06 15.80 10.77
CA THR A 87 5.21 16.46 11.43
C THR A 87 5.24 16.10 12.91
N PRO A 88 6.42 15.91 13.51
CA PRO A 88 6.55 15.75 14.95
C PRO A 88 5.91 16.92 15.70
N ALA A 89 5.33 16.64 16.87
CA ALA A 89 4.80 17.70 17.72
C ALA A 89 5.94 18.62 18.17
N ALA A 90 5.75 19.94 18.14
CA ALA A 90 6.80 20.90 18.46
C ALA A 90 7.40 20.75 19.87
N ALA A 91 6.64 20.19 20.81
CA ALA A 91 7.08 19.92 22.17
C ALA A 91 7.75 18.53 22.34
N SER A 92 7.77 17.68 21.31
CA SER A 92 8.49 16.40 21.33
C SER A 92 9.97 16.61 21.06
N VAL A 93 10.80 15.65 21.46
CA VAL A 93 12.25 15.68 21.20
C VAL A 93 12.51 15.81 19.71
N GLU A 94 11.77 15.07 18.89
CA GLU A 94 11.85 15.06 17.44
C GLU A 94 11.39 16.40 16.81
N GLY A 95 10.45 17.12 17.45
CA GLY A 95 10.01 18.44 17.01
C GLY A 95 10.97 19.58 17.38
N MET A 96 11.83 19.37 18.38
CA MET A 96 12.91 20.31 18.73
C MET A 96 14.16 20.13 17.87
N LEU A 97 14.24 19.03 17.11
CA LEU A 97 15.34 18.76 16.19
C LEU A 97 15.18 19.55 14.87
N PRO A 98 16.30 19.94 14.21
CA PRO A 98 16.23 20.56 12.90
C PRO A 98 15.55 19.67 11.87
N THR A 99 14.62 20.22 11.09
CA THR A 99 13.91 19.47 10.03
C THR A 99 14.84 18.92 8.96
N SER A 100 16.06 19.48 8.82
CA SER A 100 17.10 19.00 7.90
C SER A 100 17.61 17.59 8.20
N LEU A 101 17.26 17.00 9.36
CA LEU A 101 17.53 15.59 9.62
C LEU A 101 16.63 14.65 8.82
N TRP A 102 15.54 15.18 8.25
CA TRP A 102 14.49 14.41 7.57
C TRP A 102 14.40 14.69 6.06
N THR A 103 15.28 15.53 5.51
CA THR A 103 15.32 15.94 4.10
C THR A 103 16.73 15.85 3.55
#